data_AF-A0A5N5ZAB0-F1
#
_entry.id   AF-A0A5N5ZAB0-F1
#
_cell.length_a   1.000
_cell.length_b   1.000
_cell.length_c   1.000
_cell.angle_alpha   90.00
_cell.angle_beta   90.00
_cell.angle_gamma   90.00
#
_symmetry.space_group_name_H-M   'P 1'
#
loop_
_entity.id
_entity.type
_entity.pdbx_description
1 polymer ?
#
loop_
_entity_poly.entity_id
_entity_poly.type
_entity_poly.pdbx_seq_one_letter_code
_entity_poly.pdbx_strand_id
1 'polypeptide(L)' 'MAADKDIIQRKHEDICKEWKRLTNKKKYGVQVYSDGYILAHLAHKFYLAVTTINNIVYKSP' A
#
# COMPACT_ATOMS: atom_id res chain seq x y z
N MET A 1 -7.89 -25.79 0.03
CA MET A 1 -7.23 -24.64 -0.65
C MET A 1 -8.04 -23.36 -0.43
N ALA A 2 -8.26 -22.97 0.83
CA ALA A 2 -9.01 -21.75 1.20
C ALA A 2 -8.14 -20.77 2.01
N ALA A 3 -7.24 -21.29 2.85
CA ALA A 3 -6.34 -20.50 3.70
C ALA A 3 -5.47 -19.49 2.92
N ASP A 4 -5.03 -19.82 1.71
CA ASP A 4 -4.19 -18.94 0.91
C ASP A 4 -4.91 -17.68 0.44
N LYS A 5 -6.22 -17.77 0.15
CA LYS A 5 -7.02 -16.62 -0.30
C LYS A 5 -7.22 -15.62 0.83
N ASP A 6 -7.50 -16.10 2.04
CA ASP A 6 -7.65 -15.26 3.22
C ASP A 6 -6.36 -14.51 3.57
N ILE A 7 -5.20 -15.17 3.42
CA ILE A 7 -3.89 -14.55 3.69
C ILE A 7 -3.56 -13.48 2.64
N ILE A 8 -3.85 -13.75 1.36
CA ILE A 8 -3.63 -12.79 0.26
C ILE A 8 -4.55 -11.58 0.43
N GLN A 9 -5.82 -11.80 0.76
CA GLN A 9 -6.80 -10.75 0.99
C GLN A 9 -6.39 -9.84 2.16
N ARG A 10 -5.98 -10.44 3.29
CA ARG A 10 -5.49 -9.67 4.45
C ARG A 10 -4.26 -8.83 4.10
N LYS A 11 -3.32 -9.37 3.32
CA LYS A 11 -2.16 -8.61 2.83
C LYS A 11 -2.58 -7.42 1.96
N HIS A 12 -3.54 -7.61 1.05
CA HIS A 12 -4.09 -6.51 0.25
C HIS A 12 -4.69 -5.42 1.14
N GLU A 13 -5.50 -5.80 2.12
CA GLU A 13 -6.13 -4.87 3.06
C GLU A 13 -5.10 -4.10 3.89
N ASP A 14 -4.07 -4.78 4.39
CA ASP A 14 -2.98 -4.16 5.15
C ASP A 14 -2.18 -3.14 4.31
N ILE A 15 -1.89 -3.48 3.05
CA ILE A 15 -1.21 -2.58 2.10
C ILE A 15 -2.07 -1.33 1.85
N CYS A 16 -3.37 -1.52 1.58
CA CYS A 16 -4.30 -0.42 1.36
C CYS A 16 -4.46 0.48 2.59
N LYS A 17 -4.51 -0.11 3.79
CA LYS A 17 -4.61 0.62 5.06
C LYS A 17 -3.37 1.47 5.30
N GLU A 18 -2.18 0.90 5.06
CA GLU A 18 -0.92 1.64 5.24
C GLU A 18 -0.73 2.73 4.18
N TRP A 19 -1.10 2.46 2.93
CA TRP A 19 -1.11 3.48 1.88
C TRP A 19 -2.01 4.66 2.26
N LYS A 20 -3.25 4.40 2.67
CA LYS A 20 -4.18 5.45 3.16
C LYS A 20 -3.62 6.21 4.36
N ARG A 21 -2.94 5.54 5.28
CA ARG A 21 -2.33 6.19 6.45
C ARG A 21 -1.23 7.17 6.04
N LEU A 22 -0.39 6.78 5.07
CA LEU A 22 0.73 7.59 4.59
C LEU A 22 0.27 8.74 3.69
N THR A 23 -0.71 8.52 2.82
CA THR A 23 -1.28 9.57 1.96
C THR A 23 -2.09 10.60 2.76
N ASN A 24 -2.82 10.16 3.80
CA ASN A 24 -3.53 11.07 4.70
C ASN A 24 -2.62 11.83 5.66
N LYS A 25 -1.34 11.45 5.78
CA LYS A 25 -0.39 12.18 6.60
C LYS A 25 -0.07 13.50 5.92
N LYS A 26 -0.75 14.56 6.37
CA LYS A 26 -0.57 15.92 5.89
C LYS A 26 0.07 16.80 6.96
N LYS A 27 0.99 17.67 6.55
CA LYS A 27 1.59 18.70 7.40
C LYS A 27 1.34 20.03 6.72
N TYR A 28 0.71 20.96 7.42
CA TYR A 28 0.27 22.26 6.87
C TYR A 28 -0.63 22.11 5.62
N GLY A 29 -1.50 21.09 5.60
CA GLY A 29 -2.40 20.82 4.47
C GLY A 29 -1.74 20.12 3.27
N VAL A 30 -0.41 20.00 3.25
CA VAL A 30 0.34 19.34 2.18
C VAL A 30 0.69 17.91 2.58
N GLN A 31 0.58 16.97 1.64
CA GLN A 31 0.97 15.58 1.84
C GLN A 31 2.46 15.50 2.19
N VAL A 32 2.77 14.79 3.28
CA VAL A 32 4.14 14.73 3.82
C VAL A 32 5.05 13.86 2.95
N TYR A 33 4.50 12.79 2.37
CA TYR A 33 5.24 11.80 1.61
C TYR A 33 4.81 11.82 0.15
N SER A 34 5.76 11.90 -0.78
CA SER A 34 5.45 11.73 -2.20
C SER A 34 4.97 10.31 -2.49
N ASP A 35 4.15 10.15 -3.53
CA ASP A 35 3.62 8.84 -3.92
C ASP A 35 4.74 7.83 -4.21
N GLY A 36 5.83 8.27 -4.84
CA GLY A 36 7.02 7.44 -5.07
C GLY A 36 7.66 6.92 -3.77
N TYR A 37 7.75 7.77 -2.73
CA TYR A 37 8.23 7.36 -1.41
C TYR A 37 7.28 6.36 -0.76
N ILE A 38 5.98 6.62 -0.81
CA ILE A 38 4.96 5.73 -0.23
C ILE A 38 5.03 4.35 -0.88
N LEU A 39 5.10 4.29 -2.20
CA LEU A 39 5.22 3.04 -2.95
C LEU A 39 6.51 2.27 -2.61
N ALA A 40 7.66 2.95 -2.55
CA ALA A 40 8.93 2.32 -2.17
C ALA A 40 8.90 1.82 -0.71
N HIS A 41 8.31 2.59 0.21
CA HIS A 41 8.17 2.20 1.60
C HIS A 41 7.29 0.96 1.77
N LEU A 42 6.16 0.91 1.08
CA LEU A 42 5.26 -0.25 1.09
C LEU A 42 5.92 -1.48 0.46
N ALA A 43 6.63 -1.32 -0.66
CA ALA A 43 7.38 -2.40 -1.31
C ALA A 43 8.40 -3.03 -0.34
N HIS A 44 9.16 -2.20 0.37
CA HIS A 44 10.11 -2.65 1.38
C HIS A 44 9.43 -3.31 2.59
N LYS A 45 8.35 -2.70 3.10
CA LYS A 45 7.63 -3.21 4.29
C LYS A 45 6.97 -4.56 4.06
N PHE A 46 6.40 -4.77 2.88
CA PHE A 46 5.65 -5.98 2.54
C PHE A 46 6.47 -7.00 1.74
N TYR A 47 7.75 -6.71 1.47
CA TYR A 47 8.64 -7.54 0.64
C TYR A 47 8.05 -7.85 -0.75
N LEU A 48 7.46 -6.82 -1.37
CA LEU A 48 6.82 -6.90 -2.69
C LEU A 48 7.49 -5.95 -3.67
N ALA A 49 7.35 -6.24 -4.96
CA ALA A 49 7.79 -5.30 -5.99
C ALA A 49 6.94 -4.02 -5.96
N VAL A 50 7.56 -2.87 -6.26
CA VAL A 50 6.87 -1.57 -6.36
C VAL A 50 5.71 -1.64 -7.37
N THR A 51 5.89 -2.36 -8.48
CA THR A 51 4.85 -2.60 -9.48
C THR A 51 3.66 -3.38 -8.93
N THR A 52 3.90 -4.37 -8.06
CA THR A 52 2.85 -5.11 -7.37
C THR A 52 2.08 -4.20 -6.44
N ILE A 53 2.76 -3.43 -5.59
CA ILE A 53 2.10 -2.45 -4.71
C ILE A 53 1.27 -1.47 -5.53
N ASN A 54 1.83 -0.90 -6.60
CA ASN A 54 1.13 0.03 -7.49
C ASN A 54 -0.16 -0.58 -8.05
N ASN A 55 -0.11 -1.84 -8.50
CA ASN A 55 -1.30 -2.56 -8.96
C ASN A 55 -2.33 -2.78 -7.83
N ILE A 56 -1.89 -3.00 -6.59
CA ILE A 56 -2.80 -3.20 -5.45
C ILE A 56 -3.53 -1.89 -5.11
N VAL A 57 -2.81 -0.76 -5.05
CA VAL A 57 -3.40 0.52 -4.62
C VAL A 57 -4.10 1.31 -5.72
N TYR A 58 -3.69 1.22 -6.98
CA TYR A 58 -4.28 2.00 -8.09
C TYR A 58 -5.17 1.20 -9.03
N LYS A 59 -5.16 -0.14 -8.97
CA LYS A 59 -5.89 -1.02 -9.90
C LYS A 59 -7.11 -1.71 -9.27
N SER A 60 -7.54 -1.27 -8.08
CA SER A 60 -8.81 -1.69 -7.51
C SER A 60 -9.96 -0.97 -8.25
N PRO A 61 -10.88 -1.68 -8.92
CA PRO A 61 -12.03 -1.09 -9.61
C PRO A 61 -13.03 -0.44 -8.64
#